data_AF-A0A1U7AFS0-F1
#
_entry.id   AF-A0A1U7AFS0-F1
#
_cell.length_a   1.000
_cell.length_b   1.000
_cell.length_c   1.000
_cell.angle_alpha   90.00
_cell.angle_beta   90.00
_cell.angle_gamma   90.00
#
_symmetry.space_group_name_H-M   'P 1'
#
loop_
_entity.id
_entity.type
_entity.pdbx_description
1 polymer ?
#
loop_
_entity_poly.entity_id
_entity_poly.type
_entity_poly.pdbx_seq_one_letter_code
_entity_poly.pdbx_strand_id
1 'polypeptide(L)' 'MIYFFNSLAAVTVKSSRLVFLLVMLEFFVLSLIMLGVMNLDFVMYFFTLTMSVISSVTGLLVLLVILKSYGEDLLIL' A
#
# COMPACT_ATOMS: atom_id res chain seq x y z
N MET A 1 -14.20 4.55 7.24
CA MET A 1 -13.49 4.80 8.51
C MET A 1 -12.92 3.54 9.13
N ILE A 2 -13.72 2.52 9.46
CA ILE A 2 -13.23 1.28 10.10
C ILE A 2 -12.13 0.59 9.26
N TYR A 3 -12.27 0.52 7.93
CA TYR A 3 -11.24 -0.04 7.04
C TYR A 3 -9.93 0.76 6.99
N PHE A 4 -9.99 2.08 7.17
CA PHE A 4 -8.80 2.94 7.21
C PHE A 4 -8.01 2.69 8.51
N PHE A 5 -8.70 2.62 9.64
CA PHE A 5 -8.06 2.30 10.92
C PHE A 5 -7.54 0.85 10.98
N ASN A 6 -8.26 -0.11 10.39
CA ASN A 6 -7.79 -1.50 10.32
C ASN A 6 -6.56 -1.66 9.42
N SER A 7 -6.52 -0.98 8.26
CA SER A 7 -5.32 -1.02 7.40
C SER A 7 -4.13 -0.35 8.08
N LEU A 8 -4.32 0.80 8.75
CA LEU A 8 -3.26 1.47 9.50
C LEU A 8 -2.73 0.61 10.67
N ALA A 9 -3.62 -0.03 11.44
CA ALA A 9 -3.25 -0.92 12.53
C ALA A 9 -2.58 -2.21 12.04
N ALA A 10 -2.97 -2.72 10.86
CA ALA A 10 -2.34 -3.90 10.28
C ALA A 10 -0.91 -3.62 9.78
N VAL A 11 -0.65 -2.42 9.25
CA VAL A 11 0.71 -1.98 8.85
C VAL A 11 1.66 -1.97 10.05
N THR A 12 1.18 -1.60 11.24
CA THR A 12 2.03 -1.49 12.45
C THR A 12 2.16 -2.78 13.25
N VAL A 13 1.18 -3.70 13.20
CA VAL A 13 1.14 -4.88 14.08
C VAL A 13 1.59 -6.18 13.38
N LYS A 14 1.44 -6.30 12.05
CA LYS A 14 1.65 -7.57 11.34
C LYS A 14 2.59 -7.42 10.15
N SER A 15 3.80 -6.95 10.42
CA SER A 15 4.85 -6.68 9.42
C SER A 15 5.85 -7.83 9.23
N SER A 16 5.58 -9.06 9.68
CA SER A 16 6.56 -10.15 9.56
C SER A 16 6.88 -10.54 8.11
N ARG A 17 6.00 -10.22 7.16
CA ARG A 17 6.25 -10.39 5.72
C ARG A 17 5.96 -9.10 4.97
N LEU A 18 6.89 -8.71 4.10
CA LEU A 18 6.82 -7.48 3.31
C LEU A 18 5.58 -7.45 2.38
N VAL A 19 5.16 -8.62 1.88
CA VAL A 19 3.94 -8.77 1.07
C VAL A 19 2.69 -8.23 1.80
N PHE A 20 2.54 -8.54 3.09
CA PHE A 20 1.35 -8.10 3.83
C PHE A 20 1.34 -6.58 4.01
N LEU A 21 2.52 -5.96 4.16
CA LEU A 21 2.64 -4.51 4.25
C LEU A 21 2.22 -3.83 2.95
N LEU A 22 2.68 -4.36 1.80
CA LEU A 22 2.28 -3.86 0.47
C LEU A 22 0.77 -3.95 0.24
N VAL A 23 0.15 -5.08 0.61
CA VAL A 23 -1.30 -5.26 0.48
C VAL A 23 -2.08 -4.30 1.39
N MET A 24 -1.61 -4.07 2.62
CA MET A 24 -2.29 -3.13 3.53
C MET A 24 -2.15 -1.67 3.08
N LEU A 25 -1.02 -1.32 2.44
CA LEU A 25 -0.82 -0.01 1.83
C LEU A 25 -1.82 0.24 0.69
N GLU A 26 -2.08 -0.77 -0.16
CA GLU A 26 -3.11 -0.70 -1.20
C GLU A 26 -4.50 -0.42 -0.62
N PHE A 27 -4.91 -1.17 0.41
CA PHE A 27 -6.19 -0.93 1.08
C PHE A 27 -6.26 0.45 1.73
N PHE A 28 -5.15 0.96 2.24
CA PHE A 28 -5.06 2.30 2.80
C PHE A 28 -5.29 3.37 1.73
N VAL A 29 -4.58 3.29 0.60
CA VAL A 29 -4.74 4.24 -0.53
C VAL A 29 -6.16 4.17 -1.09
N LEU A 30 -6.73 2.98 -1.24
CA LEU A 30 -8.11 2.80 -1.72
C LEU A 30 -9.13 3.42 -0.75
N SER A 31 -8.88 3.33 0.55
CA SER A 31 -9.73 3.98 1.56
C SER A 31 -9.60 5.51 1.58
N LEU A 32 -8.41 6.05 1.28
CA LEU A 32 -8.20 7.49 1.07
C LEU A 32 -8.95 8.00 -0.16
N ILE A 33 -8.86 7.26 -1.27
CA ILE A 33 -9.57 7.58 -2.50
C ILE A 33 -11.07 7.62 -2.22
N MET A 34 -11.63 6.60 -1.56
CA MET A 34 -13.06 6.54 -1.18
C MET A 34 -13.51 7.72 -0.30
N LEU A 35 -12.63 8.19 0.59
CA LEU A 35 -12.89 9.39 1.40
C LEU A 35 -12.84 10.68 0.58
N GLY A 36 -11.93 10.74 -0.39
CA GLY A 36 -11.73 11.88 -1.26
C GLY A 36 -12.75 12.00 -2.39
N VAL A 37 -13.46 10.94 -2.80
CA VAL A 37 -14.38 10.97 -3.96
C VAL A 37 -15.42 12.08 -3.88
N MET A 38 -15.87 12.46 -2.68
CA MET A 38 -16.85 13.54 -2.50
C MET A 38 -16.26 14.95 -2.69
N ASN A 39 -14.94 15.11 -2.52
CA ASN A 39 -14.27 16.41 -2.39
C ASN A 39 -13.17 16.66 -3.44
N LEU A 40 -12.81 15.65 -4.24
CA LEU A 40 -11.74 15.73 -5.23
C LEU A 40 -12.28 16.01 -6.63
N ASP A 41 -11.63 16.92 -7.34
CA ASP A 41 -11.87 17.13 -8.77
C ASP A 41 -11.49 15.87 -9.57
N PHE A 42 -12.19 15.62 -10.68
CA PHE A 42 -11.97 14.48 -11.57
C PHE A 42 -10.50 14.30 -11.99
N VAL A 43 -9.79 15.40 -12.23
CA VAL A 43 -8.37 15.38 -12.60
C VAL A 43 -7.49 14.87 -11.46
N MET A 44 -7.76 15.32 -10.22
CA MET A 44 -7.01 14.90 -9.04
C MET A 44 -7.29 13.44 -8.68
N TYR A 45 -8.52 12.98 -8.90
CA TYR A 45 -8.88 11.56 -8.77
C TYR A 45 -8.11 10.68 -9.77
N PHE A 46 -8.04 11.08 -11.04
CA PHE A 46 -7.30 10.31 -12.04
C PHE A 46 -5.80 10.30 -11.75
N PHE A 47 -5.24 11.43 -11.33
CA PHE A 47 -3.83 11.52 -10.93
C PHE A 47 -3.50 10.59 -9.76
N THR A 48 -4.32 10.59 -8.71
CA THR A 48 -4.10 9.73 -7.53
C THR A 48 -4.20 8.24 -7.87
N LEU A 49 -5.09 7.83 -8.78
CA LEU A 49 -5.13 6.46 -9.30
C LEU A 49 -3.87 6.09 -10.09
N THR A 50 -3.38 6.96 -10.96
CA THR A 50 -2.15 6.65 -11.72
C THR A 50 -0.94 6.53 -10.80
N MET A 51 -0.85 7.38 -9.78
CA MET A 51 0.22 7.32 -8.79
C MET A 51 0.12 6.08 -7.90
N SER A 52 -1.08 5.58 -7.58
CA SER A 52 -1.24 4.36 -6.81
C SER A 52 -0.69 3.14 -7.57
N VAL A 53 -0.95 3.06 -8.88
CA VAL A 53 -0.41 1.98 -9.72
C VAL A 53 1.12 2.04 -9.81
N ILE A 54 1.71 3.22 -9.92
CA ILE A 54 3.18 3.36 -9.93
C ILE A 54 3.76 2.91 -8.58
N SER A 55 3.13 3.31 -7.47
CA SER A 55 3.52 2.88 -6.13
C SER A 55 3.46 1.35 -5.96
N SER A 56 2.44 0.69 -6.52
CA SER A 56 2.28 -0.77 -6.39
C SER A 56 3.36 -1.54 -7.17
N VAL A 57 3.66 -1.11 -8.39
CA VAL A 57 4.70 -1.71 -9.22
C VAL A 57 6.08 -1.52 -8.59
N THR A 58 6.38 -0.32 -8.09
CA THR A 58 7.65 -0.06 -7.41
C THR A 58 7.79 -0.86 -6.11
N GLY A 59 6.72 -0.99 -5.32
CA GLY A 59 6.71 -1.82 -4.12
C GLY A 59 6.97 -3.31 -4.40
N LEU A 60 6.41 -3.84 -5.48
CA LEU A 60 6.68 -5.21 -5.93
C LEU A 60 8.12 -5.41 -6.42
N LEU A 61 8.70 -4.42 -7.11
CA LEU A 61 10.10 -4.46 -7.52
C LEU A 61 11.04 -4.52 -6.32
N VAL A 62 10.76 -3.72 -5.27
CA VAL A 62 11.52 -3.76 -4.02
C VAL A 62 11.43 -5.14 -3.36
N LEU A 63 10.22 -5.72 -3.32
CA LEU A 63 10.01 -7.07 -2.79
C LEU A 63 10.82 -8.12 -3.56
N LEU A 64 10.83 -8.07 -4.90
CA LEU A 64 11.63 -8.98 -5.73
C LEU A 64 13.13 -8.85 -5.45
N VAL A 65 13.64 -7.63 -5.25
CA VAL A 65 15.05 -7.40 -4.91
C VAL A 65 15.38 -8.02 -3.55
N ILE A 66 14.51 -7.84 -2.55
CA ILE A 66 14.70 -8.37 -1.20
C ILE A 66 14.66 -9.90 -1.19
N LEU A 67 13.70 -10.51 -1.88
CA LEU A 67 13.65 -11.95 -2.07
C LEU A 67 14.92 -12.50 -2.73
N LYS A 68 15.44 -11.77 -3.74
CA LYS A 68 16.66 -12.18 -4.42
C LYS A 68 17.90 -12.07 -3.54
N SER A 69 17.99 -11.08 -2.66
CA SER A 69 19.17 -10.86 -1.82
C SER A 69 19.15 -11.65 -0.50
N TYR A 70 17.99 -11.80 0.13
CA TYR A 70 17.85 -12.41 1.45
C TYR A 70 17.22 -13.80 1.43
N GLY A 71 16.62 -14.23 0.30
CA GLY A 71 15.99 -15.54 0.15
C GLY A 71 14.65 -15.69 0.88
N GLU A 72 14.31 -14.75 1.77
CA GLU A 72 13.05 -14.73 2.52
C GLU A 72 12.40 -13.33 2.47
N ASP A 73 11.07 -13.31 2.56
CA ASP A 73 10.24 -12.10 2.67
C ASP A 73 10.21 -11.50 4.08
N LEU A 74 11.12 -11.93 4.96
CA LEU A 74 11.12 -11.52 6.36
C LEU A 74 11.59 -10.07 6.49
N LEU A 75 10.69 -9.19 6.88
CA LEU A 75 11.03 -7.80 7.19
C LEU A 75 11.55 -7.77 8.64
N ILE A 76 12.87 -7.86 8.81
CA ILE A 76 13.52 -7.60 10.10
C ILE A 76 13.59 -6.08 10.23
N LEU A 77 12.67 -5.52 11.02
CA LEU A 77 12.63 -4.09 11.36
C LEU A 77 13.61 -3.79 12.50
#